data_AF-A0A921N9T5-F1
#
_entry.id   AF-A0A921N9T5-F1
#
_cell.length_a   1.000
_cell.length_b   1.000
_cell.length_c   1.000
_cell.angle_alpha   90.00
_cell.angle_beta   90.00
_cell.angle_gamma   90.00
#
_symmetry.space_group_name_H-M   'P 1'
#
loop_
_entity.id
_entity.type
_entity.pdbx_description
1 polymer ?
#
loop_
_entity_poly.entity_id
_entity_poly.type
_entity_poly.pdbx_seq_one_letter_code
_entity_poly.pdbx_strand_id
1 'polypeptide(L)'
;MNTKNLVLMALLVGVGAALYMVVPGLVGGMKPDFMLTMMFVGILLFPYAKETFLLALATGVLSGLFTTFPGGFLPNIIDKAITGFVFLGVILLAKKVMHHMVASVIVVMLGTILSGVIFLGTALFVFGANVPVGFSALFIGVVLPATLFNAVAFAVIYPIITNLVKRSSFKTATAHA
;
A
#
# COMPACT_ATOMS: atom_id res chain seq x y z
N MET A 1 -18.31 -8.68 7.97
CA MET A 1 -17.74 -8.41 6.64
C MET A 1 -18.60 -9.10 5.60
N ASN A 2 -18.95 -8.41 4.51
CA ASN A 2 -19.68 -9.04 3.42
C ASN A 2 -18.72 -9.91 2.60
N THR A 3 -19.13 -11.11 2.18
CA THR A 3 -18.35 -11.99 1.31
C THR A 3 -17.94 -11.30 0.02
N LYS A 4 -18.79 -10.43 -0.52
CA LYS A 4 -18.49 -9.59 -1.68
C LYS A 4 -17.26 -8.68 -1.46
N ASN A 5 -17.16 -8.03 -0.30
CA ASN A 5 -16.03 -7.17 0.03
C ASN A 5 -14.75 -7.99 0.19
N LEU A 6 -14.86 -9.17 0.82
CA LEU A 6 -13.74 -10.08 0.97
C LEU A 6 -13.19 -10.52 -0.40
N VAL A 7 -14.06 -10.87 -1.34
CA VAL A 7 -13.67 -11.25 -2.71
C VAL A 7 -12.98 -10.08 -3.43
N LEU A 8 -13.51 -8.86 -3.33
CA LEU A 8 -12.88 -7.70 -3.96
C LEU A 8 -11.51 -7.39 -3.37
N MET A 9 -11.38 -7.43 -2.04
CA MET A 9 -10.09 -7.23 -1.37
C MET A 9 -9.09 -8.33 -1.76
N ALA A 10 -9.50 -9.59 -1.81
CA ALA A 10 -8.65 -10.69 -2.26
C ALA A 10 -8.17 -10.48 -3.71
N LEU A 11 -9.05 -10.00 -4.59
CA LEU A 11 -8.70 -9.68 -5.98
C LEU A 11 -7.67 -8.53 -6.04
N LEU A 12 -7.86 -7.46 -5.26
CA LEU A 12 -6.90 -6.35 -5.18
C LEU A 12 -5.53 -6.82 -4.68
N VAL A 13 -5.51 -7.62 -3.61
CA VAL A 13 -4.28 -8.20 -3.07
C VAL A 13 -3.60 -9.12 -4.08
N GLY A 14 -4.37 -9.94 -4.80
CA GLY A 14 -3.85 -10.83 -5.85
C GLY A 14 -3.22 -10.06 -7.02
N VAL A 15 -3.88 -9.00 -7.51
CA VAL A 15 -3.32 -8.11 -8.54
C VAL A 15 -2.05 -7.44 -8.03
N GLY A 16 -2.07 -6.93 -6.79
CA GLY A 16 -0.90 -6.31 -6.16
C GLY A 16 0.29 -7.28 -6.09
N ALA A 17 0.05 -8.52 -5.67
CA ALA A 17 1.08 -9.56 -5.60
C ALA A 17 1.66 -9.91 -6.97
N ALA A 18 0.79 -10.07 -7.99
CA ALA A 18 1.21 -10.36 -9.36
C ALA A 18 2.12 -9.26 -9.91
N LEU A 19 1.73 -8.00 -9.76
CA LEU A 19 2.54 -6.86 -10.20
C LEU A 19 3.86 -6.78 -9.41
N TYR A 20 3.82 -7.00 -8.09
CA TYR A 20 4.99 -6.94 -7.23
C TYR A 20 6.06 -7.99 -7.56
N MET A 21 5.64 -9.19 -8.00
CA MET A 21 6.57 -10.23 -8.44
C MET A 21 7.33 -9.85 -9.72
N VAL A 22 6.67 -9.13 -10.65
CA VAL A 22 7.25 -8.76 -11.95
C VAL A 22 8.14 -7.52 -11.85
N VAL A 23 7.86 -6.60 -10.92
CA VAL A 23 8.66 -5.39 -10.75
C VAL A 23 10.08 -5.74 -10.25
N PRO A 24 11.13 -5.26 -10.95
CA PRO A 24 12.51 -5.46 -10.51
C PRO A 24 12.82 -4.65 -9.26
N GLY A 25 13.74 -5.18 -8.43
CA GLY A 25 14.32 -4.45 -7.31
C GLY A 25 15.13 -3.24 -7.78
N LEU A 26 15.03 -2.15 -7.04
CA LEU A 26 15.93 -1.00 -7.15
C LEU A 26 17.15 -1.23 -6.23
N VAL A 27 17.67 -0.16 -5.63
CA VAL A 27 18.83 -0.18 -4.73
C VAL A 27 18.56 -1.10 -3.54
N GLY A 28 19.53 -1.99 -3.22
CA GLY A 28 19.44 -2.92 -2.10
C GLY A 28 18.35 -3.99 -2.23
N GLY A 29 17.75 -4.15 -3.41
CA GLY A 29 16.66 -5.10 -3.63
C GLY A 29 15.30 -4.60 -3.14
N MET A 30 15.16 -3.33 -2.73
CA MET A 30 13.87 -2.74 -2.38
C MET A 30 13.10 -2.37 -3.65
N LYS A 31 11.82 -2.74 -3.71
CA LYS A 31 10.95 -2.58 -4.90
C LYS A 31 9.93 -1.47 -4.70
N PRO A 32 9.51 -0.75 -5.75
CA PRO A 32 8.27 0.01 -5.75
C PRO A 32 7.09 -0.90 -5.39
N ASP A 33 6.33 -0.51 -4.37
CA ASP A 33 5.37 -1.41 -3.73
C ASP A 33 3.96 -1.27 -4.31
N PHE A 34 3.67 -2.06 -5.34
CA PHE A 34 2.31 -2.21 -5.86
C PHE A 34 1.33 -2.86 -4.88
N MET A 35 1.81 -3.65 -3.92
CA MET A 35 0.95 -4.23 -2.88
C MET A 35 0.43 -3.13 -1.96
N LEU A 36 1.27 -2.16 -1.61
CA LEU A 36 0.89 -0.98 -0.85
C LEU A 36 -0.14 -0.14 -1.61
N THR A 37 0.05 0.05 -2.92
CA THR A 37 -0.91 0.77 -3.76
C THR A 37 -2.29 0.09 -3.75
N MET A 38 -2.34 -1.23 -3.92
CA MET A 38 -3.60 -1.99 -3.85
C MET A 38 -4.21 -2.00 -2.44
N MET A 39 -3.39 -2.01 -1.40
CA MET A 39 -3.84 -1.86 -0.01
C MET A 39 -4.58 -0.53 0.17
N PHE A 40 -3.98 0.58 -0.28
CA PHE A 40 -4.59 1.91 -0.19
C PHE A 40 -5.91 2.00 -0.96
N VAL A 41 -5.98 1.44 -2.17
CA VAL A 41 -7.24 1.35 -2.92
C VAL A 41 -8.28 0.56 -2.15
N GLY A 42 -7.90 -0.59 -1.58
CA GLY A 42 -8.81 -1.41 -0.78
C GLY A 42 -9.36 -0.68 0.44
N ILE A 43 -8.50 0.05 1.18
CA ILE A 43 -8.90 0.85 2.34
C ILE A 43 -9.81 2.02 1.92
N LEU A 44 -9.56 2.66 0.78
CA LEU A 44 -10.43 3.72 0.27
C LEU A 44 -11.83 3.22 -0.11
N LEU A 45 -11.93 2.00 -0.66
CA LEU A 45 -13.21 1.39 -1.01
C LEU A 45 -13.97 0.90 0.22
N PHE A 46 -13.23 0.42 1.23
CA PHE A 46 -13.75 -0.15 2.47
C PHE A 46 -13.03 0.43 3.71
N PRO A 47 -13.32 1.68 4.10
CA PRO A 47 -12.61 2.38 5.18
C PRO A 47 -13.11 1.92 6.56
N TYR A 48 -12.91 0.64 6.85
CA TYR A 48 -13.32 -0.04 8.07
C TYR A 48 -12.12 -0.79 8.66
N ALA A 49 -12.05 -0.86 10.00
CA ALA A 49 -10.91 -1.44 10.70
C ALA A 49 -10.71 -2.94 10.39
N LYS A 50 -11.80 -3.72 10.24
CA LYS A 50 -11.73 -5.16 9.96
C LYS A 50 -11.14 -5.43 8.57
N GLU A 51 -11.62 -4.70 7.58
CA GLU A 51 -11.15 -4.75 6.19
C GLU A 51 -9.70 -4.27 6.08
N THR A 52 -9.36 -3.17 6.76
CA THR A 52 -7.98 -2.65 6.83
C THR A 52 -7.02 -3.65 7.45
N PHE A 53 -7.42 -4.30 8.55
CA PHE A 53 -6.61 -5.34 9.19
C PHE A 53 -6.27 -6.48 8.23
N LEU A 54 -7.27 -6.98 7.49
CA LEU A 54 -7.05 -8.07 6.54
C LEU A 54 -6.18 -7.64 5.35
N LEU A 55 -6.41 -6.45 4.83
CA LEU A 55 -5.58 -5.89 3.76
C LEU A 55 -4.13 -5.71 4.22
N ALA A 56 -3.91 -5.10 5.38
CA ALA A 56 -2.59 -4.88 5.96
C ALA A 56 -1.85 -6.20 6.25
N LEU A 57 -2.55 -7.18 6.82
CA LEU A 57 -1.96 -8.49 7.12
C LEU A 57 -1.60 -9.24 5.84
N ALA A 58 -2.53 -9.35 4.89
CA ALA A 58 -2.31 -10.08 3.65
C ALA A 58 -1.21 -9.43 2.81
N THR A 59 -1.23 -8.11 2.67
CA THR A 59 -0.20 -7.38 1.93
C THR A 59 1.15 -7.42 2.63
N GLY A 60 1.19 -7.30 3.96
CA GLY A 60 2.43 -7.41 4.74
C GLY A 60 3.10 -8.77 4.60
N VAL A 61 2.33 -9.85 4.71
CA VAL A 61 2.84 -11.23 4.53
C VAL A 61 3.34 -11.43 3.10
N LEU A 62 2.53 -11.11 2.10
CA LEU A 62 2.89 -11.37 0.71
C LEU A 62 4.06 -10.49 0.23
N SER A 63 4.09 -9.20 0.60
CA SER A 63 5.23 -8.32 0.28
C SER A 63 6.49 -8.81 0.99
N GLY A 64 6.37 -9.30 2.24
CA GLY A 64 7.47 -9.93 2.96
C GLY A 64 7.98 -11.22 2.29
N LEU A 65 7.11 -12.04 1.71
CA LEU A 65 7.48 -13.28 1.04
C LEU A 65 8.16 -13.05 -0.32
N PHE A 66 7.70 -12.05 -1.07
CA PHE A 66 8.18 -11.77 -2.42
C PHE A 66 9.21 -10.64 -2.51
N THR A 67 9.58 -10.04 -1.38
CA THR A 67 10.60 -9.00 -1.35
C THR A 67 11.96 -9.56 -1.78
N THR A 68 12.70 -8.77 -2.54
CA THR A 68 14.10 -9.04 -2.86
C THR A 68 15.06 -8.35 -1.90
N PHE A 69 14.54 -7.56 -0.95
CA PHE A 69 15.34 -6.91 0.07
C PHE A 69 15.76 -7.94 1.14
N PRO A 70 17.07 -8.08 1.44
CA PRO A 70 17.54 -9.02 2.44
C PRO A 70 16.87 -8.80 3.80
N GLY A 71 16.28 -9.85 4.37
CA GLY A 71 15.59 -9.74 5.66
C GLY A 71 14.26 -8.96 5.63
N GLY A 72 13.76 -8.58 4.46
CA GLY A 72 12.59 -7.70 4.34
C GLY A 72 11.25 -8.26 4.84
N PHE A 73 11.17 -9.53 5.26
CA PHE A 73 9.92 -10.15 5.71
C PHE A 73 9.30 -9.43 6.93
N LEU A 74 10.05 -9.33 8.02
CA LEU A 74 9.55 -8.70 9.25
C LEU A 74 9.30 -7.18 9.09
N PRO A 75 10.20 -6.41 8.45
CA PRO A 75 9.94 -5.01 8.12
C PRO A 75 8.64 -4.79 7.32
N ASN A 76 8.34 -5.65 6.34
CA ASN A 76 7.11 -5.55 5.56
C ASN A 76 5.85 -5.77 6.42
N ILE A 77 5.84 -6.79 7.29
CA ILE A 77 4.67 -7.05 8.15
C ILE A 77 4.40 -5.86 9.08
N ILE A 78 5.45 -5.33 9.72
CA ILE A 78 5.32 -4.19 10.65
C ILE A 78 4.88 -2.93 9.91
N ASP A 79 5.54 -2.63 8.78
CA ASP A 79 5.20 -1.50 7.93
C ASP A 79 3.72 -1.54 7.52
N LYS A 80 3.26 -2.63 6.92
CA LYS A 80 1.89 -2.69 6.37
C LYS A 80 0.85 -2.63 7.48
N ALA A 81 1.13 -3.24 8.64
CA ALA A 81 0.29 -3.10 9.82
C ALA A 81 0.16 -1.64 10.27
N ILE A 82 1.28 -0.94 10.48
CA ILE A 82 1.26 0.45 10.97
C ILE A 82 0.69 1.38 9.90
N THR A 83 1.24 1.34 8.69
CA THR A 83 0.84 2.20 7.57
C THR A 83 -0.62 2.02 7.23
N GLY A 84 -1.14 0.78 7.19
CA GLY A 84 -2.55 0.52 6.89
C GLY A 84 -3.51 1.20 7.87
N PHE A 85 -3.24 1.11 9.18
CA PHE A 85 -4.07 1.74 10.20
C PHE A 85 -3.90 3.27 10.26
N VAL A 86 -2.69 3.78 10.07
CA VAL A 86 -2.48 5.24 9.99
C VAL A 86 -3.21 5.80 8.77
N PHE A 87 -3.12 5.12 7.62
CA PHE A 87 -3.83 5.50 6.39
C PHE A 87 -5.35 5.50 6.57
N LEU A 88 -5.90 4.48 7.24
CA LEU A 88 -7.31 4.45 7.63
C LEU A 88 -7.67 5.67 8.50
N GLY A 89 -6.86 5.98 9.51
CA GLY A 89 -7.07 7.16 10.37
C GLY A 89 -7.12 8.46 9.57
N VAL A 90 -6.17 8.65 8.64
CA VAL A 90 -6.14 9.81 7.74
C VAL A 90 -7.40 9.89 6.87
N ILE A 91 -7.83 8.77 6.27
CA ILE A 91 -9.05 8.74 5.45
C ILE A 91 -10.28 9.10 6.28
N LEU A 92 -10.39 8.60 7.52
CA LEU A 92 -11.52 8.86 8.39
C LEU A 92 -11.60 10.33 8.82
N LEU A 93 -10.46 11.01 8.99
CA LEU A 93 -10.38 12.43 9.29
C LEU A 93 -10.60 13.30 8.04
N ALA A 94 -10.11 12.86 6.88
CA ALA A 94 -10.12 13.61 5.63
C ALA A 94 -11.31 13.30 4.71
N LYS A 95 -12.36 12.60 5.18
CA LYS A 95 -13.49 12.12 4.37
C LYS A 95 -14.05 13.15 3.38
N LYS A 96 -14.18 14.42 3.80
CA LYS A 96 -14.74 15.50 2.98
C LYS A 96 -13.92 15.83 1.74
N VAL A 97 -12.60 15.69 1.80
CA VAL A 97 -11.69 16.04 0.68
C VAL A 97 -11.29 14.82 -0.15
N MET A 98 -11.49 13.60 0.38
CA MET A 98 -11.13 12.34 -0.30
C MET A 98 -11.95 12.03 -1.55
N HIS A 99 -13.00 12.81 -1.84
CA HIS A 99 -13.70 12.74 -3.13
C HIS A 99 -12.90 13.33 -4.29
N HIS A 100 -11.93 14.21 -4.01
CA HIS A 100 -11.08 14.81 -5.03
C HIS A 100 -9.89 13.90 -5.33
N MET A 101 -9.71 13.51 -6.59
CA MET A 101 -8.63 12.62 -7.02
C MET A 101 -7.24 13.16 -6.62
N VAL A 102 -7.02 14.47 -6.72
CA VAL A 102 -5.76 15.11 -6.33
C VAL A 102 -5.49 14.91 -4.83
N ALA A 103 -6.50 15.06 -3.97
CA ALA A 103 -6.35 14.86 -2.54
C ALA A 103 -6.01 13.39 -2.23
N SER A 104 -6.68 12.43 -2.87
CA SER A 104 -6.39 11.00 -2.71
C SER A 104 -4.95 10.66 -3.14
N VAL A 105 -4.48 11.22 -4.26
CA VAL A 105 -3.09 11.03 -4.75
C VAL A 105 -2.08 11.58 -3.74
N ILE A 106 -2.31 12.79 -3.19
CA ILE A 106 -1.42 13.37 -2.18
C ILE A 106 -1.36 12.49 -0.93
N VAL A 107 -2.50 12.00 -0.46
CA VAL A 107 -2.55 11.11 0.71
C VAL A 107 -1.83 9.79 0.45
N VAL A 108 -1.92 9.23 -0.76
CA VAL A 108 -1.16 8.05 -1.18
C VAL A 108 0.34 8.33 -1.22
N MET A 109 0.76 9.49 -1.71
CA MET A 109 2.18 9.89 -1.70
C MET A 109 2.73 9.95 -0.28
N LEU A 110 2.02 10.64 0.61
CA LEU A 110 2.39 10.75 2.02
C LEU A 110 2.39 9.39 2.72
N GLY A 111 1.39 8.56 2.44
CA GLY A 111 1.32 7.19 2.95
C GLY A 111 2.49 6.32 2.46
N THR A 112 2.94 6.50 1.22
CA THR A 112 4.09 5.76 0.67
C THR A 112 5.40 6.22 1.31
N ILE A 113 5.57 7.51 1.54
CA ILE A 113 6.74 8.04 2.27
C ILE A 113 6.74 7.49 3.71
N LEU A 114 5.60 7.57 4.41
CA LEU A 114 5.45 7.02 5.75
C LEU A 114 5.80 5.54 5.80
N SER A 115 5.28 4.76 4.86
CA SER A 115 5.58 3.33 4.70
C SER A 115 7.06 3.08 4.49
N GLY A 116 7.71 3.83 3.60
CA GLY A 116 9.15 3.74 3.38
C GLY A 116 9.97 4.04 4.62
N VAL A 117 9.58 5.05 5.41
CA VAL A 117 10.24 5.40 6.67
C VAL A 117 10.07 4.29 7.71
N ILE A 118 8.86 3.73 7.85
CA ILE A 118 8.60 2.64 8.81
C ILE A 118 9.35 1.37 8.37
N PHE A 119 9.31 1.02 7.09
CA PHE A 119 10.03 -0.12 6.54
C PHE A 119 11.53 -0.01 6.79
N LEU A 120 12.15 1.12 6.43
CA LEU A 120 13.58 1.31 6.64
C LEU A 120 13.94 1.40 8.11
N GLY A 121 13.12 2.07 8.94
CA GLY A 121 13.33 2.16 10.38
C GLY A 121 13.27 0.79 11.06
N THR A 122 12.30 -0.04 10.68
CA THR A 122 12.18 -1.42 11.20
C THR A 122 13.31 -2.32 10.67
N ALA A 123 13.71 -2.18 9.41
CA ALA A 123 14.84 -2.92 8.86
C ALA A 123 16.15 -2.59 9.60
N LEU A 124 16.40 -1.31 9.88
CA LEU A 124 17.56 -0.89 10.68
C LEU A 124 17.50 -1.39 12.11
N PHE A 125 16.32 -1.38 12.73
CA PHE A 125 16.16 -1.86 14.10
C PHE A 125 16.39 -3.38 14.21
N VAL A 126 15.88 -4.15 13.25
CA VAL A 126 15.95 -5.62 13.26
C VAL A 126 17.32 -6.13 12.81
N PHE A 127 17.91 -5.53 11.78
CA PHE A 127 19.16 -6.02 11.16
C PHE A 127 20.39 -5.17 11.50
N GLY A 128 20.22 -4.02 12.16
CA GLY A 128 21.31 -3.15 12.59
C GLY A 128 22.15 -2.64 11.42
N ALA A 129 23.47 -2.67 11.60
CA ALA A 129 24.46 -2.25 10.61
C ALA A 129 24.63 -3.22 9.41
N ASN A 130 23.90 -4.33 9.38
CA ASN A 130 23.98 -5.30 8.27
C ASN A 130 23.06 -4.93 7.09
N VAL A 131 22.43 -3.75 7.11
CA VAL A 131 21.71 -3.24 5.93
C VAL A 131 22.75 -2.86 4.87
N PRO A 132 22.72 -3.44 3.66
CA PRO A 132 23.79 -3.26 2.67
C PRO A 132 24.01 -1.81 2.20
N VAL A 133 23.02 -0.94 2.44
CA VAL A 133 22.98 0.44 1.96
C VAL A 133 22.46 1.35 3.07
N GLY A 134 23.08 2.52 3.25
CA GLY A 134 22.67 3.48 4.27
C GLY A 134 21.24 3.99 4.08
N PHE A 135 20.58 4.36 5.20
CA PHE A 135 19.20 4.85 5.22
C PHE A 135 18.92 5.96 4.20
N SER A 136 19.80 6.97 4.17
CA SER A 136 19.64 8.13 3.27
C SER A 136 19.68 7.73 1.80
N ALA A 137 20.55 6.80 1.43
CA ALA A 137 20.65 6.28 0.07
C ALA A 137 19.43 5.45 -0.32
N LEU A 138 18.89 4.62 0.57
CA LEU A 138 17.63 3.88 0.31
C LEU A 138 16.42 4.81 0.28
N PHE A 139 16.38 5.84 1.12
CA PHE A 139 15.29 6.81 1.14
C PHE A 139 15.24 7.62 -0.17
N ILE A 140 16.38 8.20 -0.57
CA ILE A 140 16.46 9.01 -1.79
C ILE A 140 16.36 8.14 -3.04
N GLY A 141 17.05 6.99 -3.05
CA GLY A 141 17.17 6.12 -4.21
C GLY A 141 16.00 5.16 -4.42
N VAL A 142 15.17 4.92 -3.40
CA VAL A 142 14.05 3.99 -3.50
C VAL A 142 12.73 4.57 -3.01
N VAL A 143 12.68 5.17 -1.82
CA VAL A 143 11.40 5.67 -1.27
C VAL A 143 10.83 6.79 -2.13
N LEU A 144 11.63 7.81 -2.48
CA LEU A 144 11.13 8.93 -3.31
C LEU A 144 10.71 8.48 -4.73
N PRO A 145 11.49 7.66 -5.46
CA PRO A 145 11.04 7.09 -6.72
C PRO A 145 9.79 6.22 -6.59
N ALA A 146 9.71 5.39 -5.55
CA ALA A 146 8.54 4.54 -5.28
C ALA A 146 7.30 5.38 -4.97
N THR A 147 7.44 6.50 -4.26
CA THR A 147 6.34 7.45 -4.01
C THR A 147 5.77 7.99 -5.32
N LEU A 148 6.62 8.42 -6.25
CA LEU A 148 6.18 8.91 -7.55
C LEU A 148 5.49 7.79 -8.34
N PHE A 149 6.09 6.61 -8.37
CA PHE A 149 5.58 5.47 -9.11
C PHE A 149 4.22 5.01 -8.57
N ASN A 150 4.08 4.87 -7.24
CA ASN A 150 2.83 4.50 -6.59
C ASN A 150 1.74 5.56 -6.77
N ALA A 151 2.10 6.85 -6.79
CA ALA A 151 1.16 7.93 -7.05
C ALA A 151 0.59 7.84 -8.48
N VAL A 152 1.44 7.62 -9.47
CA VAL A 152 1.02 7.43 -10.87
C VAL A 152 0.18 6.17 -11.01
N ALA A 153 0.63 5.05 -10.44
CA ALA A 153 -0.11 3.80 -10.44
C ALA A 153 -1.51 3.97 -9.82
N PHE A 154 -1.60 4.63 -8.66
CA PHE A 154 -2.86 4.92 -8.00
C PHE A 154 -3.77 5.80 -8.87
N ALA A 155 -3.23 6.88 -9.46
CA ALA A 155 -4.00 7.79 -10.30
C ALA A 155 -4.63 7.10 -11.53
N VAL A 156 -3.97 6.07 -12.07
CA VAL A 156 -4.49 5.28 -13.19
C VAL A 156 -5.47 4.20 -12.70
N ILE A 157 -5.10 3.47 -11.65
CA ILE A 157 -5.82 2.25 -11.23
C ILE A 157 -7.09 2.59 -10.43
N TYR A 158 -7.07 3.63 -9.61
CA TYR A 158 -8.22 3.99 -8.77
C TYR A 158 -9.49 4.34 -9.58
N PRO A 159 -9.44 5.15 -10.65
CA PRO A 159 -10.60 5.38 -11.52
C PRO A 159 -11.11 4.11 -12.21
N ILE A 160 -10.21 3.21 -12.62
CA ILE A 160 -10.59 1.95 -13.28
C ILE A 160 -11.39 1.09 -12.30
N ILE A 161 -10.86 0.88 -11.09
CA ILE A 161 -11.50 0.05 -10.08
C ILE A 161 -12.83 0.66 -9.64
N THR A 162 -12.90 1.97 -9.38
CA THR A 162 -14.16 2.62 -8.99
C THR A 162 -15.24 2.50 -10.06
N ASN A 163 -14.89 2.62 -11.35
CA ASN A 163 -15.84 2.41 -12.44
C ASN A 163 -16.30 0.96 -12.55
N LEU A 164 -15.41 -0.02 -12.38
CA LEU A 164 -15.77 -1.43 -12.37
C LEU A 164 -16.72 -1.75 -11.22
N VAL A 165 -16.39 -1.26 -10.03
CA VAL A 165 -17.21 -1.43 -8.81
C VAL A 165 -18.60 -0.83 -8.99
N LYS A 166 -18.73 0.35 -9.62
CA LYS A 166 -20.02 0.99 -9.91
C LYS A 166 -20.90 0.19 -10.88
N ARG A 167 -20.30 -0.51 -11.85
CA ARG A 167 -21.03 -1.35 -12.82
C ARG A 167 -21.45 -2.70 -12.24
N SER A 168 -20.79 -3.14 -11.18
CA SER A 168 -21.13 -4.34 -10.43
C SER A 168 -22.10 -4.06 -9.28
N SER A 169 -22.86 -5.07 -8.85
CA SER A 169 -23.81 -4.98 -7.73
C SER A 169 -23.14 -4.97 -6.34
N PHE A 170 -22.01 -4.27 -6.21
CA PHE A 170 -21.25 -4.13 -4.96
C PHE A 170 -21.70 -2.87 -4.21
N LYS A 171 -22.11 -3.03 -2.94
CA LYS A 171 -22.31 -1.90 -2.03
C LYS A 171 -20.94 -1.48 -1.47
N THR A 172 -20.37 -0.40 -2.01
CA THR A 172 -19.10 0.19 -1.55
C THR A 172 -19.30 1.64 -1.08
N ALA A 173 -18.29 2.23 -0.41
CA ALA A 173 -18.35 3.64 0.00
C ALA A 173 -18.58 4.60 -1.18
N THR A 174 -18.12 4.24 -2.38
CA THR A 174 -18.32 5.00 -3.62
C THR A 174 -19.71 4.84 -4.26
N ALA A 175 -20.55 3.91 -3.77
CA ALA A 175 -21.88 3.67 -4.32
C ALA A 175 -22.95 4.67 -3.81
N HIS A 176 -22.59 5.55 -2.87
CA HIS A 176 -23.48 6.56 -2.29
C HIS A 176 -23.02 8.00 -2.61
N ALA A 177 -22.07 8.16 -3.55
CA ALA A 177 -21.54 9.45 -3.99
C ALA A 177 -21.98 9.74 -5.43
#